data_AF-A0A644W016-F1
#
_entry.id   AF-A0A644W016-F1
#
_cell.length_a   1.000
_cell.length_b   1.000
_cell.length_c   1.000
_cell.angle_alpha   90.00
_cell.angle_beta   90.00
_cell.angle_gamma   90.00
#
_symmetry.space_group_name_H-M   'P 1'
#
loop_
_entity.id
_entity.type
_entity.pdbx_description
1 polymer ?
#
loop_
_entity_poly.entity_id
_entity_poly.type
_entity_poly.pdbx_seq_one_letter_code
_entity_poly.pdbx_strand_id
1 'polypeptide(L)'
;MAKDSLIERLENLPQDRKAMLNRLRRVEGQLRGIQRMIIEEKPCYDVLLQLSAARKAMQKACIEILKNYLQKCVHEAKAPDFDNLEKLIEALIEISPAKALSGDGDE
;
A
#
# COMPACT_ATOMS: atom_id res chain seq x y z
N MET A 1 -30.56 -18.34 -1.20
CA MET A 1 -29.17 -18.16 -1.72
C MET A 1 -28.51 -17.10 -0.86
N ALA A 2 -27.44 -17.47 -0.15
CA ALA A 2 -26.83 -16.64 0.89
C ALA A 2 -26.34 -15.31 0.32
N LYS A 3 -26.83 -14.21 0.90
CA LYS A 3 -26.32 -12.88 0.66
C LYS A 3 -25.18 -12.67 1.66
N ASP A 4 -24.06 -13.36 1.46
CA ASP A 4 -22.87 -13.14 2.29
C ASP A 4 -22.54 -11.65 2.22
N SER A 5 -22.69 -10.94 3.34
CA SER A 5 -22.37 -9.53 3.34
C SER A 5 -20.85 -9.38 3.15
N LEU A 6 -20.43 -8.29 2.51
CA LEU A 6 -19.01 -8.00 2.34
C LEU A 6 -18.29 -7.87 3.71
N ILE A 7 -19.05 -7.55 4.77
CA ILE A 7 -18.60 -7.46 6.16
C ILE A 7 -18.29 -8.86 6.71
N GLU A 8 -19.19 -9.81 6.52
CA GLU A 8 -19.00 -11.20 6.97
C GLU A 8 -17.81 -11.87 6.27
N ARG A 9 -17.63 -11.59 4.97
CA ARG A 9 -16.45 -12.05 4.22
C ARG A 9 -15.16 -11.45 4.78
N LEU A 10 -15.18 -10.18 5.20
CA LEU A 10 -14.03 -9.52 5.80
C LEU A 10 -13.70 -10.09 7.18
N GLU A 11 -14.70 -10.38 8.00
CA GLU A 11 -14.54 -10.96 9.34
C GLU A 11 -13.94 -12.36 9.29
N ASN A 12 -14.20 -13.12 8.23
CA ASN A 12 -13.65 -14.46 8.03
C ASN A 12 -12.29 -14.47 7.31
N LEU A 13 -11.69 -13.32 7.02
CA LEU A 13 -10.35 -13.28 6.43
C LEU A 13 -9.26 -13.59 7.48
N PRO A 14 -8.20 -14.33 7.07
CA PRO A 14 -6.90 -14.35 7.70
C PRO A 14 -6.38 -12.95 8.09
N GLN A 15 -5.65 -12.89 9.22
CA GLN A 15 -5.22 -11.63 9.85
C GLN A 15 -4.34 -10.75 8.96
N ASP A 16 -3.44 -11.38 8.21
CA ASP A 16 -2.64 -10.81 7.12
C ASP A 16 -3.50 -10.10 6.05
N ARG A 17 -4.54 -10.77 5.54
CA ARG A 17 -5.46 -10.20 4.55
C ARG A 17 -6.29 -9.05 5.14
N LYS A 18 -6.74 -9.18 6.40
CA LYS A 18 -7.39 -8.07 7.13
C LYS A 18 -6.47 -6.86 7.27
N ALA A 19 -5.19 -7.08 7.59
CA ALA A 19 -4.20 -6.01 7.74
C ALA A 19 -3.96 -5.26 6.42
N MET A 20 -3.90 -5.96 5.29
CA MET A 20 -3.82 -5.36 3.95
C MET A 20 -5.03 -4.46 3.68
N LEU A 21 -6.24 -4.97 3.90
CA LEU A 21 -7.48 -4.22 3.65
C LEU A 21 -7.60 -3.00 4.58
N ASN A 22 -7.21 -3.12 5.85
CA ASN A 22 -7.19 -2.00 6.78
C ASN A 22 -6.20 -0.89 6.38
N ARG A 23 -5.11 -1.24 5.69
CA ARG A 23 -4.19 -0.23 5.12
C ARG A 23 -4.81 0.47 3.93
N LEU A 24 -5.43 -0.25 3.03
CA LEU A 24 -6.14 0.34 1.88
C LEU A 24 -7.27 1.27 2.32
N ARG A 25 -8.05 0.88 3.35
CA ARG A 25 -9.09 1.74 3.94
C ARG A 25 -8.54 3.05 4.49
N ARG A 26 -7.35 3.03 5.09
CA ARG A 26 -6.67 4.25 5.55
C ARG A 26 -6.26 5.15 4.39
N VAL A 27 -5.72 4.56 3.32
CA VAL A 27 -5.37 5.31 2.09
C VAL A 27 -6.63 5.93 1.48
N GLU A 28 -7.73 5.18 1.39
CA GLU A 28 -9.02 5.69 0.90
C GLU A 28 -9.52 6.88 1.75
N GLY A 29 -9.40 6.79 3.09
CA GLY A 29 -9.69 7.89 3.99
C GLY A 29 -8.84 9.14 3.74
N GLN A 30 -7.54 8.96 3.46
CA GLN A 30 -6.65 10.07 3.09
C GLN A 30 -7.05 10.70 1.76
N LEU A 31 -7.37 9.91 0.74
CA LEU A 31 -7.84 10.41 -0.56
C LEU A 31 -9.14 11.21 -0.42
N ARG A 32 -10.10 10.73 0.38
CA ARG A 32 -11.31 11.49 0.72
C ARG A 32 -11.00 12.81 1.43
N GLY A 33 -10.00 12.83 2.31
CA GLY A 33 -9.51 14.04 2.97
C GLY A 33 -8.94 15.04 1.97
N ILE A 34 -8.09 14.57 1.06
CA ILE A 34 -7.49 15.39 0.00
C ILE A 34 -8.55 15.99 -0.92
N GLN A 35 -9.57 15.21 -1.32
CA GLN A 35 -10.69 15.71 -2.10
C GLN A 35 -11.41 16.87 -1.39
N ARG A 36 -11.66 16.75 -0.09
CA ARG A 36 -12.25 17.86 0.70
C ARG A 36 -11.34 19.08 0.73
N MET A 37 -10.03 18.89 0.91
CA MET A 37 -9.08 20.01 0.87
C MET A 37 -9.12 20.78 -0.44
N ILE A 38 -9.31 20.09 -1.57
CA ILE A 38 -9.45 20.72 -2.89
C ILE A 38 -10.77 21.51 -2.98
N ILE A 39 -11.88 20.91 -2.54
CA ILE A 39 -13.20 21.58 -2.52
C ILE A 39 -13.18 22.82 -1.62
N GLU A 40 -12.47 22.76 -0.50
CA GLU A 40 -12.29 23.86 0.46
C GLU A 40 -11.19 24.85 0.05
N GLU A 41 -10.65 24.74 -1.16
CA GLU A 41 -9.60 25.64 -1.71
C GLU A 41 -8.38 25.80 -0.79
N LYS A 42 -7.96 24.72 -0.12
CA LYS A 42 -6.74 24.73 0.72
C LYS A 42 -5.49 25.01 -0.11
N PRO A 43 -4.42 25.56 0.50
CA PRO A 43 -3.16 25.83 -0.21
C PRO A 43 -2.63 24.59 -0.95
N CYS A 44 -2.22 24.79 -2.21
CA CYS A 44 -1.70 23.70 -3.06
C CYS A 44 -0.55 22.93 -2.40
N TYR A 45 0.31 23.63 -1.65
CA TYR A 45 1.40 23.01 -0.91
C TYR A 45 0.91 21.97 0.10
N ASP A 46 -0.15 22.29 0.86
CA ASP A 46 -0.71 21.38 1.87
C ASP A 46 -1.39 20.17 1.22
N VAL A 47 -2.08 20.39 0.09
CA VAL A 47 -2.66 19.31 -0.72
C VAL A 47 -1.57 18.36 -1.23
N LEU A 48 -0.46 18.89 -1.75
CA LEU A 48 0.68 18.10 -2.20
C LEU A 48 1.36 17.34 -1.05
N LEU A 49 1.45 17.96 0.13
CA LEU A 49 1.99 17.30 1.32
C LEU A 49 1.12 16.10 1.73
N GLN A 50 -0.20 16.26 1.73
CA GLN A 50 -1.13 15.16 2.03
C GLN A 50 -1.13 14.08 0.95
N LEU A 51 -1.03 14.44 -0.34
CA LEU A 51 -0.82 13.48 -1.42
C LEU A 51 0.46 12.67 -1.23
N SER A 52 1.56 13.31 -0.83
CA SER A 52 2.82 12.63 -0.51
C SER A 52 2.65 11.66 0.66
N ALA A 53 1.88 12.03 1.69
CA ALA A 53 1.54 11.15 2.81
C ALA A 53 0.67 9.95 2.38
N ALA A 54 -0.33 10.16 1.50
CA ALA A 54 -1.17 9.11 0.95
C ALA A 54 -0.36 8.12 0.12
N ARG A 55 0.55 8.62 -0.72
CA ARG A 55 1.49 7.79 -1.49
C ARG A 55 2.38 6.92 -0.59
N LYS A 56 2.95 7.49 0.48
CA LYS A 56 3.73 6.71 1.46
C LYS A 56 2.90 5.63 2.16
N ALA A 57 1.63 5.92 2.45
CA ALA A 57 0.72 4.93 3.02
C ALA A 57 0.39 3.81 2.01
N MET A 58 0.24 4.14 0.73
CA MET A 58 0.04 3.19 -0.36
C MET A 58 1.27 2.27 -0.53
N GLN A 59 2.49 2.82 -0.53
CA GLN A 59 3.73 2.02 -0.52
C GLN A 59 3.77 1.02 0.63
N LYS A 60 3.40 1.46 1.84
CA LYS A 60 3.31 0.58 3.00
C LYS A 60 2.25 -0.52 2.82
N ALA A 61 1.20 -0.30 2.03
CA ALA A 61 0.24 -1.34 1.68
C ALA A 61 0.89 -2.37 0.73
N CYS A 62 1.56 -1.91 -0.33
CA CYS A 62 2.30 -2.78 -1.28
C CYS A 62 3.32 -3.69 -0.57
N ILE A 63 4.09 -3.15 0.38
CA ILE A 63 5.04 -3.94 1.17
C ILE A 63 4.35 -5.06 1.95
N GLU A 64 3.17 -4.81 2.54
CA GLU A 64 2.44 -5.87 3.24
C GLU A 64 1.90 -6.94 2.29
N ILE A 65 1.54 -6.57 1.05
CA ILE A 65 1.16 -7.54 0.02
C ILE A 65 2.34 -8.47 -0.30
N LEU A 66 3.53 -7.91 -0.50
CA LEU A 66 4.74 -8.69 -0.76
C LEU A 66 5.10 -9.60 0.44
N LYS A 67 5.04 -9.07 1.68
CA LYS A 67 5.23 -9.88 2.89
C LYS A 67 4.24 -11.03 2.96
N ASN A 68 2.99 -10.79 2.60
CA ASN A 68 1.96 -11.82 2.58
C ASN A 68 2.32 -12.97 1.63
N TYR A 69 2.79 -12.63 0.43
CA TYR A 69 3.25 -13.61 -0.55
C TYR A 69 4.37 -14.48 0.02
N LEU A 70 5.41 -13.86 0.58
CA LEU A 70 6.55 -14.58 1.16
C LEU A 70 6.14 -15.45 2.37
N GLN A 71 5.25 -14.95 3.23
CA GLN A 71 4.73 -15.70 4.37
C GLN A 71 3.98 -16.95 3.93
N LYS A 72 3.21 -16.89 2.83
CA LYS A 72 2.53 -18.08 2.28
C LYS A 72 3.52 -19.11 1.75
N CYS A 73 4.55 -18.68 1.01
CA CYS A 73 5.59 -19.59 0.55
C CYS A 73 6.23 -20.35 1.73
N VAL A 74 6.58 -19.63 2.80
CA VAL A 74 7.13 -20.23 4.02
C VAL A 74 6.12 -21.17 4.70
N HIS A 75 4.86 -20.76 4.88
CA HIS A 75 3.85 -21.54 5.58
C HIS A 75 3.44 -22.80 4.82
N GLU A 76 3.45 -22.75 3.49
CA GLU A 76 3.16 -23.88 2.61
C GLU A 76 4.40 -24.76 2.36
N ALA A 77 5.55 -24.42 2.96
CA ALA A 77 6.84 -25.08 2.71
C ALA A 77 7.20 -25.17 1.21
N LYS A 78 6.80 -24.16 0.44
CA LYS A 78 7.05 -24.06 -1.00
C LYS A 78 8.14 -23.01 -1.26
N ALA A 79 8.99 -23.30 -2.23
CA ALA A 79 9.84 -22.26 -2.81
C ALA A 79 8.96 -21.15 -3.42
N PRO A 80 9.33 -19.87 -3.26
CA PRO A 80 8.67 -18.82 -3.99
C PRO A 80 8.84 -19.06 -5.50
N ASP A 81 7.77 -18.80 -6.25
CA ASP A 81 7.90 -18.60 -7.69
C ASP A 81 8.71 -17.31 -7.89
N PHE A 82 9.93 -17.47 -8.42
CA PHE A 82 10.89 -16.38 -8.59
C PHE A 82 10.43 -15.37 -9.64
N ASP A 83 9.79 -15.82 -10.72
CA ASP A 83 9.27 -14.91 -11.76
C ASP A 83 8.15 -14.04 -11.18
N ASN A 84 7.29 -14.62 -10.34
CA ASN A 84 6.25 -13.87 -9.67
C ASN A 84 6.81 -12.94 -8.57
N LEU A 85 7.84 -13.38 -7.85
CA LEU A 85 8.52 -12.55 -6.85
C LEU A 85 9.18 -11.33 -7.50
N GLU A 86 9.86 -11.51 -8.63
CA GLU A 86 10.50 -10.44 -9.39
C GLU A 86 9.48 -9.39 -9.82
N LYS A 87 8.35 -9.81 -10.42
CA LYS A 87 7.23 -8.91 -10.79
C LYS A 87 6.68 -8.10 -9.60
N LEU A 88 6.55 -8.73 -8.43
CA LEU A 88 6.08 -8.04 -7.23
C LEU A 88 7.11 -7.01 -6.73
N ILE A 89 8.40 -7.31 -6.85
CA ILE A 89 9.49 -6.40 -6.49
C ILE A 89 9.54 -5.22 -7.47
N GLU A 90 9.44 -5.46 -8.77
CA GLU A 90 9.38 -4.43 -9.80
C GLU A 90 8.23 -3.45 -9.55
N ALA A 91 7.01 -3.97 -9.35
CA ALA A 91 5.85 -3.15 -9.03
C ALA A 91 6.03 -2.32 -7.74
N LEU A 92 6.75 -2.86 -6.74
CA LEU A 92 7.06 -2.12 -5.53
C LEU A 92 8.07 -0.99 -5.78
N ILE A 93 9.08 -1.24 -6.62
CA ILE A 93 10.10 -0.25 -7.01
C ILE A 93 9.47 0.90 -7.78
N GLU A 94 8.58 0.62 -8.74
CA GLU A 94 7.89 1.66 -9.54
C GLU A 94 7.06 2.62 -8.67
N ILE A 95 6.43 2.12 -7.62
CA ILE A 95 5.61 2.93 -6.70
C ILE A 95 6.51 3.74 -5.73
N SER A 96 7.75 3.30 -5.53
CA SER A 96 8.73 4.02 -4.73
C SER A 96 9.34 5.14 -5.57
N PRO A 97 9.38 6.40 -5.09
CA PRO A 97 10.27 7.35 -5.73
C PRO A 97 11.68 6.75 -5.61
N ALA A 98 12.47 6.82 -6.68
CA ALA A 98 13.91 6.73 -6.52
C ALA A 98 14.25 7.69 -5.37
N LYS A 99 14.79 7.16 -4.27
CA LYS A 99 15.47 8.02 -3.31
C LYS A 99 16.45 8.79 -4.18
N ALA A 100 16.30 10.11 -4.26
CA ALA A 100 17.40 10.93 -4.75
C ALA A 100 18.59 10.47 -3.91
N LEU A 101 19.54 9.79 -4.54
CA LEU A 101 20.89 9.74 -4.03
C LEU A 101 21.28 11.22 -4.05
N SER A 102 21.00 11.92 -2.95
CA SER A 102 21.65 13.16 -2.62
C SER A 102 23.12 12.78 -2.57
N GLY A 103 23.80 12.97 -3.71
CA GLY A 103 25.21 13.24 -3.71
C GLY A 103 25.37 14.54 -2.93
N ASP A 104 25.73 14.40 -1.67
CA ASP A 104 26.56 15.41 -1.04
C ASP A 104 27.99 15.00 -1.40
N GLY A 105 28.41 15.47 -2.58
CA GLY A 105 29.82 15.68 -2.86
C GLY A 105 30.28 16.93 -2.11
N ASP A 106 31.46 16.81 -1.51
CA ASP A 106 32.51 17.83 -1.45
C ASP A 106 32.11 19.29 -1.11
N GLU A 107 32.14 19.63 0.18
CA GLU A 107 32.92 20.72 0.83
C GLU A 107 32.45 21.01 2.27
#